data_AF-A0A0C2W9E9-F1
#
_entry.id   AF-A0A0C2W9E9-F1
#
_cell.length_a   1.000
_cell.length_b   1.000
_cell.length_c   1.000
_cell.angle_alpha   90.00
_cell.angle_beta   90.00
_cell.angle_gamma   90.00
#
_symmetry.space_group_name_H-M   'P 1'
#
loop_
_entity.id
_entity.type
_entity.pdbx_description
1 polymer ?
#
loop_
_entity_poly.entity_id
_entity_poly.type
_entity_poly.pdbx_seq_one_letter_code
_entity_poly.pdbx_strand_id
1 'polypeptide(L)'
;SSFGETVSPVTAIQAVLYDYPLSAGILQELLQNSDDAGATKQVFLLDRDNPALVAYNDSEFREPDWQAIQSIHQSSKKADTSKIGKYGVGFRAFYRITDKPQILSGSFFAALDPLNSKSTRIEYDRFKTTEYCKHYNFFSNVFKRNCFSGTAIRLPLRSSRSDLSQRIIRYDELHQMISDYI
;
A
#
# COMPACT_ATOMS: atom_id res chain seq x y z
N SER A 1 6.94 7.46 33.29
CA SER A 1 6.00 6.40 32.85
C SER A 1 4.68 7.06 32.49
N SER A 2 4.22 6.95 31.24
CA SER A 2 2.86 7.41 30.90
C SER A 2 1.90 6.24 31.06
N PHE A 3 1.03 6.31 32.05
CA PHE A 3 -0.09 5.39 32.22
C PHE A 3 -1.13 5.68 31.12
N GLY A 4 -1.42 4.71 30.26
CA GLY A 4 -2.41 4.83 29.18
C GLY A 4 -2.49 3.56 28.33
N GLU A 5 -3.67 3.32 27.75
CA GLU A 5 -3.93 2.19 26.85
C GLU A 5 -3.18 2.37 25.53
N THR A 6 -2.48 1.32 25.08
CA THR A 6 -1.85 1.25 23.76
C THR A 6 -2.75 0.46 22.81
N VAL A 7 -3.20 1.11 21.73
CA VAL A 7 -3.97 0.42 20.68
C VAL A 7 -3.00 -0.32 19.76
N SER A 8 -3.21 -1.62 19.59
CA SER A 8 -2.43 -2.41 18.63
C SER A 8 -2.65 -1.91 17.19
N PRO A 9 -1.58 -1.78 16.38
CA PRO A 9 -1.70 -1.49 14.94
C PRO A 9 -2.70 -2.39 14.22
N VAL A 10 -2.76 -3.67 14.57
CA VAL A 10 -3.68 -4.65 13.99
C VAL A 10 -5.13 -4.27 14.29
N THR A 11 -5.44 -3.92 15.54
CA THR A 11 -6.80 -3.52 15.94
C THR A 11 -7.23 -2.22 15.26
N ALA A 12 -6.33 -1.25 15.11
CA ALA A 12 -6.61 0.00 14.39
C ALA A 12 -6.89 -0.24 12.90
N ILE A 13 -6.19 -1.19 12.27
CA ILE A 13 -6.45 -1.59 10.88
C ILE A 13 -7.79 -2.33 10.79
N GLN A 14 -8.04 -3.31 11.65
CA GLN A 14 -9.30 -4.07 11.69
C GLN A 14 -10.53 -3.16 11.79
N ALA A 15 -10.46 -2.11 12.62
CA ALA A 15 -11.55 -1.13 12.76
C ALA A 15 -11.86 -0.44 11.41
N VAL A 16 -10.85 0.01 10.67
CA VAL A 16 -11.05 0.59 9.33
C VAL A 16 -11.57 -0.46 8.34
N LEU A 17 -11.08 -1.69 8.43
CA LEU A 17 -11.56 -2.80 7.61
C LEU A 17 -12.99 -3.28 7.97
N TYR A 18 -13.55 -2.83 9.08
CA TYR A 18 -14.97 -3.04 9.37
C TYR A 18 -15.82 -1.99 8.63
N ASP A 19 -15.41 -0.72 8.66
CA ASP A 19 -16.19 0.40 8.13
C ASP A 19 -16.11 0.59 6.60
N TYR A 20 -15.07 0.06 5.93
CA TYR A 20 -14.77 0.37 4.51
C TYR A 20 -15.00 -0.78 3.53
N PRO A 21 -16.18 -1.41 3.39
CA PRO A 21 -16.35 -2.71 2.72
C PRO A 21 -15.61 -2.83 1.38
N LEU A 22 -15.19 -4.05 1.03
CA LEU A 22 -14.44 -4.29 -0.21
C LEU A 22 -15.25 -3.76 -1.40
N SER A 23 -14.68 -2.78 -2.08
CA SER A 23 -15.29 -2.08 -3.21
C SER A 23 -14.20 -1.58 -4.14
N ALA A 24 -14.60 -1.11 -5.32
CA ALA A 24 -13.71 -0.38 -6.23
C ALA A 24 -13.11 0.89 -5.59
N GLY A 25 -13.54 1.29 -4.39
CA GLY A 25 -12.95 2.37 -3.61
C GLY A 25 -11.43 2.23 -3.44
N ILE A 26 -10.87 1.01 -3.39
CA ILE A 26 -9.40 0.83 -3.34
C ILE A 26 -8.70 1.46 -4.56
N LEU A 27 -9.31 1.36 -5.74
CA LEU A 27 -8.78 1.96 -6.97
C LEU A 27 -8.92 3.48 -6.94
N GLN A 28 -10.03 3.98 -6.39
CA GLN A 28 -10.24 5.41 -6.18
C GLN A 28 -9.21 6.00 -5.21
N GLU A 29 -8.88 5.31 -4.12
CA GLU A 29 -7.84 5.73 -3.17
C GLU A 29 -6.46 5.78 -3.84
N LEU A 30 -6.11 4.79 -4.67
CA LEU A 30 -4.86 4.79 -5.43
C LEU A 30 -4.81 5.92 -6.47
N LEU A 31 -5.94 6.22 -7.12
CA LEU A 31 -6.05 7.33 -8.06
C LEU A 31 -5.93 8.68 -7.36
N GLN A 32 -6.65 8.88 -6.26
CA GLN A 32 -6.58 10.08 -5.43
C GLN A 32 -5.16 10.32 -4.90
N ASN A 33 -4.48 9.28 -4.41
CA ASN A 33 -3.07 9.39 -4.00
C ASN A 33 -2.16 9.88 -5.13
N SER A 34 -2.47 9.51 -6.37
CA SER A 34 -1.70 9.92 -7.55
C SER A 34 -2.00 11.38 -7.91
N ASP A 35 -3.27 11.77 -7.90
CA ASP A 35 -3.70 13.16 -8.12
C ASP A 35 -3.09 14.11 -7.06
N ASP A 36 -3.13 13.71 -5.79
CA ASP A 36 -2.59 14.44 -4.63
C ASP A 36 -1.05 14.58 -4.65
N ALA A 37 -0.38 13.68 -5.36
CA ALA A 37 1.06 13.72 -5.60
C ALA A 37 1.41 14.51 -6.88
N GLY A 38 0.41 14.91 -7.66
CA GLY A 38 0.58 15.64 -8.92
C GLY A 38 1.04 14.73 -10.07
N ALA A 39 0.72 13.44 -10.02
CA ALA A 39 0.96 12.52 -11.11
C ALA A 39 0.15 12.92 -12.35
N THR A 40 0.72 12.69 -13.53
CA THR A 40 0.01 12.85 -14.82
C THR A 40 -0.42 11.51 -15.41
N LYS A 41 0.07 10.40 -14.82
CA LYS A 41 -0.19 9.05 -15.28
C LYS A 41 -0.43 8.12 -14.11
N GLN A 42 -1.48 7.32 -14.20
CA GLN A 42 -1.76 6.19 -13.31
C GLN A 42 -1.92 4.92 -14.14
N VAL A 43 -1.27 3.83 -13.72
CA VAL A 43 -1.32 2.52 -14.36
C VAL A 43 -1.66 1.47 -13.32
N PHE A 44 -2.70 0.69 -13.57
CA PHE A 44 -3.03 -0.49 -12.78
C PHE A 44 -2.59 -1.75 -13.53
N LEU A 45 -1.90 -2.65 -12.84
CA LEU A 45 -1.47 -3.94 -13.37
C LEU A 45 -1.85 -5.03 -12.37
N LEU A 46 -2.41 -6.12 -12.90
CA LEU A 46 -2.75 -7.30 -12.12
C LEU A 46 -1.80 -8.44 -12.51
N ASP A 47 -0.79 -8.66 -11.66
CA ASP A 47 0.21 -9.72 -11.86
C ASP A 47 -0.42 -11.08 -11.54
N ARG A 48 -0.42 -12.00 -12.51
CA ARG A 48 -0.98 -13.35 -12.36
C ARG A 48 0.05 -14.35 -11.83
N ASP A 49 1.31 -14.20 -12.19
CA ASP A 49 2.38 -15.13 -11.85
C ASP A 49 2.85 -14.93 -10.40
N ASN A 50 2.79 -13.68 -9.92
CA ASN A 50 2.96 -13.34 -8.51
C ASN A 50 1.75 -12.52 -8.03
N PRO A 51 0.59 -13.17 -7.79
CA PRO A 51 -0.71 -12.54 -7.53
C PRO A 51 -0.61 -11.22 -6.76
N ALA A 52 -0.75 -10.10 -7.46
CA ALA A 52 -0.67 -8.77 -6.86
C ALA A 52 -1.41 -7.73 -7.70
N LEU A 53 -2.08 -6.79 -7.01
CA LEU A 53 -2.42 -5.50 -7.61
C LEU A 53 -1.19 -4.61 -7.55
N VAL A 54 -0.83 -4.01 -8.67
CA VAL A 54 0.22 -3.01 -8.75
C VAL A 54 -0.39 -1.72 -9.30
N ALA A 55 -0.15 -0.63 -8.60
CA ALA A 55 -0.47 0.72 -9.03
C ALA A 55 0.83 1.49 -9.22
N TYR A 56 1.06 1.98 -10.44
CA TYR A 56 2.19 2.85 -10.77
C TYR A 56 1.70 4.24 -11.13
N ASN A 57 2.38 5.26 -10.62
CA ASN A 57 2.27 6.62 -11.11
C ASN A 57 3.65 7.27 -11.33
N ASP A 58 3.66 8.35 -12.10
CA ASP A 58 4.87 9.10 -12.49
C ASP A 58 5.28 10.18 -11.48
N SER A 59 4.75 10.15 -10.25
CA SER A 59 5.13 11.02 -9.14
C SER A 59 5.91 10.27 -8.06
N GLU A 60 6.77 10.95 -7.31
CA GLU A 60 7.59 10.33 -6.25
C GLU A 60 7.15 10.81 -4.86
N PHE A 61 7.09 9.89 -3.90
CA PHE A 61 6.93 10.18 -2.48
C PHE A 61 8.05 11.10 -1.99
N ARG A 62 7.63 12.14 -1.27
CA ARG A 62 8.50 13.06 -0.51
C ARG A 62 8.59 12.58 0.94
N GLU A 63 9.54 13.11 1.70
CA GLU A 63 9.69 12.75 3.13
C GLU A 63 8.40 12.88 3.96
N PRO A 64 7.55 13.91 3.77
CA PRO A 64 6.26 13.97 4.46
C PRO A 64 5.33 12.80 4.13
N ASP A 65 5.34 12.30 2.89
CA ASP A 65 4.52 11.16 2.48
C ASP A 65 5.04 9.87 3.15
N TRP A 66 6.37 9.70 3.24
CA TRP A 66 7.00 8.60 3.96
C TRP A 66 6.69 8.62 5.48
N GLN A 67 6.66 9.79 6.10
CA GLN A 67 6.27 9.95 7.51
C GLN A 67 4.77 9.67 7.71
N ALA A 68 3.94 10.11 6.77
CA ALA A 68 2.51 9.87 6.81
C ALA A 68 2.19 8.37 6.81
N ILE A 69 2.83 7.57 5.95
CA ILE A 69 2.57 6.11 5.91
C ILE A 69 3.01 5.39 7.19
N GLN A 70 4.02 5.88 7.91
CA GLN A 70 4.46 5.31 9.18
C GLN A 70 3.43 5.59 10.29
N SER A 71 2.91 6.82 10.32
CA SER A 71 1.96 7.29 11.33
C SER A 71 0.55 6.71 11.17
N ILE A 72 0.28 5.99 10.07
CA ILE A 72 -0.96 5.21 9.87
C ILE A 72 -1.23 4.28 11.06
N HIS A 73 -0.24 3.79 11.79
CA HIS A 73 -0.47 2.90 12.94
C HIS A 73 -0.77 3.64 14.25
N GLN A 74 -0.54 4.96 14.30
CA GLN A 74 -0.62 5.77 15.53
C GLN A 74 -1.93 6.58 15.62
N SER A 75 -2.63 6.81 14.51
CA SER A 75 -3.91 7.51 14.50
C SER A 75 -5.07 6.59 14.92
N SER A 76 -5.13 6.26 16.20
CA SER A 76 -6.26 5.58 16.85
C SER A 76 -7.21 6.53 17.59
N LYS A 77 -6.94 7.84 17.59
CA LYS A 77 -7.77 8.81 18.31
C LYS A 77 -8.86 9.39 17.40
N LYS A 78 -10.09 9.33 17.92
CA LYS A 78 -11.30 10.11 17.56
C LYS A 78 -11.10 11.65 17.59
N ALA A 79 -9.90 12.15 17.31
CA ALA A 79 -9.58 13.57 17.34
C ALA A 79 -9.37 14.06 15.92
N ASP A 80 -10.28 14.91 15.46
CA ASP A 80 -10.30 15.61 14.19
C ASP A 80 -10.45 14.73 12.94
N THR A 81 -11.70 14.40 12.62
CA THR A 81 -12.15 14.13 11.24
C THR A 81 -11.77 15.25 10.26
N SER A 82 -11.42 16.44 10.75
CA SER A 82 -10.93 17.59 9.98
C SER A 82 -9.45 17.51 9.58
N LYS A 83 -8.64 16.63 10.22
CA LYS A 83 -7.20 16.47 9.95
C LYS A 83 -6.83 15.11 9.35
N ILE A 84 -7.82 14.27 9.05
CA ILE A 84 -7.65 13.03 8.28
C ILE A 84 -7.52 13.42 6.80
N GLY A 85 -6.48 14.19 6.50
CA GLY A 85 -6.17 14.64 5.15
C GLY A 85 -4.96 13.86 4.63
N LYS A 86 -5.10 13.36 3.40
CA LYS A 86 -4.06 12.86 2.51
C LYS A 86 -3.73 11.35 2.52
N TYR A 87 -3.57 10.66 3.65
CA TYR A 87 -3.15 9.22 3.60
C TYR A 87 -3.72 8.27 4.68
N GLY A 88 -4.49 8.78 5.66
CA GLY A 88 -4.71 8.05 6.92
C GLY A 88 -5.73 6.90 6.90
N VAL A 89 -6.75 6.98 6.05
CA VAL A 89 -7.85 5.99 5.99
C VAL A 89 -7.78 5.16 4.72
N GLY A 90 -7.56 5.81 3.57
CA GLY A 90 -7.44 5.16 2.26
C GLY A 90 -6.35 4.09 2.20
N PHE A 91 -5.15 4.40 2.72
CA PHE A 91 -4.05 3.44 2.69
C PHE A 91 -4.33 2.19 3.56
N ARG A 92 -5.08 2.33 4.66
CA ARG A 92 -5.47 1.17 5.49
C ARG A 92 -6.42 0.24 4.74
N ALA A 93 -7.20 0.74 3.78
CA ALA A 93 -8.06 -0.10 2.95
C ALA A 93 -7.27 -1.10 2.09
N PHE A 94 -5.98 -0.84 1.81
CA PHE A 94 -5.11 -1.78 1.11
C PHE A 94 -4.95 -3.10 1.87
N TYR A 95 -5.12 -3.08 3.20
CA TYR A 95 -5.08 -4.30 4.01
C TYR A 95 -6.26 -5.26 3.74
N ARG A 96 -7.25 -4.88 2.92
CA ARG A 96 -8.21 -5.84 2.36
C ARG A 96 -7.56 -6.81 1.39
N ILE A 97 -6.64 -6.33 0.58
CA ILE A 97 -5.97 -7.12 -0.47
C ILE A 97 -4.76 -7.86 0.10
N THR A 98 -3.96 -7.17 0.93
CA THR A 98 -2.64 -7.66 1.34
C THR A 98 -2.42 -7.54 2.84
N ASP A 99 -1.55 -8.37 3.41
CA ASP A 99 -1.01 -8.14 4.76
C ASP A 99 0.25 -7.28 4.75
N LYS A 100 0.88 -7.12 3.58
CA LYS A 100 2.20 -6.51 3.44
C LYS A 100 2.27 -5.63 2.19
N PRO A 101 1.70 -4.41 2.25
CA PRO A 101 1.82 -3.47 1.14
C PRO A 101 3.28 -3.07 0.96
N GLN A 102 3.68 -2.95 -0.31
CA GLN A 102 5.04 -2.65 -0.74
C GLN A 102 5.01 -1.37 -1.57
N ILE A 103 5.93 -0.45 -1.30
CA ILE A 103 6.01 0.85 -1.97
C ILE A 103 7.44 1.01 -2.47
N LEU A 104 7.59 1.18 -3.78
CA LEU A 104 8.84 1.57 -4.41
C LEU A 104 8.65 2.98 -4.95
N SER A 105 9.43 3.96 -4.48
CA SER A 105 9.31 5.34 -4.93
C SER A 105 10.65 6.04 -4.93
N GLY A 106 11.04 6.59 -6.09
CA GLY A 106 12.36 7.19 -6.31
C GLY A 106 13.48 6.32 -5.75
N SER A 107 14.24 6.86 -4.80
CA SER A 107 15.39 6.22 -4.18
C SER A 107 15.08 5.25 -3.03
N PHE A 108 13.81 4.96 -2.73
CA PHE A 108 13.44 4.16 -1.57
C PHE A 108 12.43 3.05 -1.88
N PHE A 109 12.58 1.95 -1.15
CA PHE A 109 11.61 0.89 -1.04
C PHE A 109 11.14 0.79 0.41
N ALA A 110 9.84 0.58 0.61
CA ALA A 110 9.26 0.25 1.90
C ALA A 110 8.35 -0.98 1.79
N ALA A 111 8.38 -1.84 2.82
CA ALA A 111 7.39 -2.89 3.01
C ALA A 111 6.83 -2.77 4.43
N LEU A 112 5.51 -2.65 4.54
CA LEU A 112 4.85 -2.51 5.85
C LEU A 112 4.38 -3.86 6.34
N ASP A 113 4.75 -4.24 7.55
CA ASP A 113 4.42 -5.53 8.16
C ASP A 113 3.89 -5.30 9.60
N PRO A 114 2.65 -4.83 9.74
CA PRO A 114 2.08 -4.53 11.06
C PRO A 114 1.82 -5.79 11.89
N LEU A 115 1.66 -6.96 11.25
CA LEU A 115 1.49 -8.24 11.95
C LEU A 115 2.73 -8.64 12.74
N ASN A 116 3.92 -8.47 12.14
CA ASN A 116 5.17 -8.88 12.76
C ASN A 116 5.97 -7.73 13.37
N SER A 117 5.48 -6.49 13.24
CA SER A 117 6.24 -5.27 13.59
C SER A 117 7.61 -5.21 12.89
N LYS A 118 7.68 -5.72 11.65
CA LYS A 118 8.91 -5.83 10.83
C LYS A 118 8.88 -4.93 9.59
N SER A 119 8.13 -3.82 9.66
CA SER A 119 8.12 -2.84 8.59
C SER A 119 9.54 -2.32 8.30
N THR A 120 9.87 -2.15 7.03
CA THR A 120 11.21 -1.71 6.60
C THR A 120 11.10 -0.58 5.59
N ARG A 121 12.10 0.30 5.60
CA ARG A 121 12.40 1.28 4.54
C ARG A 121 13.88 1.19 4.25
N ILE A 122 14.24 0.95 2.99
CA ILE A 122 15.62 0.79 2.52
C ILE A 122 15.84 1.58 1.24
N GLU A 123 17.10 1.93 0.96
CA GLU A 123 17.47 2.57 -0.29
C GLU A 123 17.31 1.62 -1.49
N TYR A 124 17.08 2.20 -2.67
CA TYR A 124 16.89 1.48 -3.93
C TYR A 124 18.04 0.51 -4.24
N ASP A 125 19.28 0.90 -3.95
CA ASP A 125 20.45 0.05 -4.16
C ASP A 125 20.42 -1.21 -3.29
N ARG A 126 19.99 -1.08 -2.04
CA ARG A 126 19.78 -2.24 -1.16
C ARG A 126 18.56 -3.04 -1.58
N PHE A 127 17.48 -2.39 -2.03
CA PHE A 127 16.28 -3.07 -2.53
C PHE A 127 16.61 -4.05 -3.66
N LYS A 128 17.48 -3.68 -4.60
CA LYS A 128 17.91 -4.53 -5.73
C LYS A 128 18.50 -5.89 -5.30
N THR A 129 19.02 -6.00 -4.08
CA THR A 129 19.60 -7.25 -3.56
C THR A 129 18.62 -8.05 -2.71
N THR A 130 17.42 -7.53 -2.45
CA THR A 130 16.38 -8.22 -1.68
C THR A 130 15.54 -9.15 -2.56
N GLU A 131 14.87 -10.10 -1.91
CA GLU A 131 13.89 -10.96 -2.58
C GLU A 131 12.69 -10.20 -3.16
N TYR A 132 12.43 -8.97 -2.71
CA TYR A 132 11.34 -8.16 -3.25
C TYR A 132 11.60 -7.76 -4.70
N CYS A 133 12.86 -7.52 -5.08
CA CYS A 133 13.22 -7.03 -6.41
C CYS A 133 12.70 -7.94 -7.53
N LYS A 134 12.69 -9.27 -7.32
CA LYS A 134 12.21 -10.24 -8.33
C LYS A 134 10.73 -10.04 -8.66
N HIS A 135 9.93 -9.52 -7.72
CA HIS A 135 8.51 -9.26 -7.92
C HIS A 135 8.24 -7.99 -8.70
N TYR A 136 9.25 -7.16 -8.99
CA TYR A 136 9.15 -5.94 -9.79
C TYR A 136 9.67 -6.13 -11.22
N ASN A 137 9.96 -7.38 -11.62
CA ASN A 137 10.49 -7.71 -12.93
C ASN A 137 9.55 -7.32 -14.09
N PHE A 138 8.23 -7.21 -13.86
CA PHE A 138 7.28 -6.73 -14.88
C PHE A 138 7.57 -5.29 -15.30
N PHE A 139 8.24 -4.51 -14.46
CA PHE A 139 8.69 -3.17 -14.82
C PHE A 139 10.07 -3.13 -15.48
N SER A 140 10.72 -4.26 -15.74
CA SER A 140 12.03 -4.28 -16.43
C SER A 140 11.99 -3.63 -17.82
N ASN A 141 10.80 -3.55 -18.43
CA ASN A 141 10.56 -2.80 -19.67
C ASN A 141 10.27 -1.30 -19.45
N VAL A 142 9.89 -0.91 -18.22
CA VAL A 142 9.48 0.46 -17.84
C VAL A 142 10.62 1.23 -17.16
N PHE A 143 11.48 0.55 -16.39
CA PHE A 143 12.58 1.17 -15.66
C PHE A 143 13.92 0.92 -16.34
N LYS A 144 14.64 2.01 -16.62
CA LYS A 144 16.05 1.94 -16.95
C LYS A 144 16.78 1.31 -15.76
N ARG A 145 17.66 0.34 -16.05
CA ARG A 145 18.34 -0.54 -15.08
C ARG A 145 19.00 0.13 -13.86
N ASN A 146 19.21 1.45 -13.87
CA ASN A 146 19.96 2.16 -12.85
C ASN A 146 19.13 3.10 -11.97
N CYS A 147 17.89 3.46 -12.35
CA CYS A 147 17.03 4.29 -11.51
C CYS A 147 15.54 4.01 -11.75
N PHE A 148 14.79 3.95 -10.66
CA PHE A 148 13.34 3.95 -10.67
C PHE A 148 12.85 5.40 -10.55
N SER A 149 11.88 5.80 -11.36
CA SER A 149 11.24 7.11 -11.24
C SER A 149 9.72 6.97 -11.25
N GLY A 150 9.09 7.69 -10.33
CA GLY A 150 7.67 7.56 -10.00
C GLY A 150 7.45 6.82 -8.67
N THR A 151 6.28 6.20 -8.55
CA THR A 151 5.85 5.41 -7.38
C THR A 151 5.15 4.15 -7.87
N ALA A 152 5.51 2.99 -7.30
CA ALA A 152 4.86 1.71 -7.52
C ALA A 152 4.41 1.13 -6.18
N ILE A 153 3.10 1.13 -5.96
CA ILE A 153 2.45 0.46 -4.83
C ILE A 153 2.06 -0.95 -5.28
N ARG A 154 2.68 -1.95 -4.67
CA ARG A 154 2.40 -3.36 -4.92
C ARG A 154 1.67 -3.96 -3.70
N LEU A 155 0.50 -4.50 -3.95
CA LEU A 155 -0.37 -5.17 -2.98
C LEU A 155 -0.41 -6.67 -3.31
N PRO A 156 0.55 -7.48 -2.83
CA PRO A 156 0.48 -8.93 -3.03
C PRO A 156 -0.77 -9.50 -2.38
N LEU A 157 -1.53 -10.29 -3.13
CA LEU A 157 -2.76 -10.89 -2.65
C LEU A 157 -2.45 -11.82 -1.47
N ARG A 158 -3.27 -11.69 -0.43
CA ARG A 158 -3.21 -12.56 0.73
C ARG A 158 -3.40 -14.02 0.32
N SER A 159 -2.46 -14.88 0.70
CA SER A 159 -2.52 -16.33 0.42
C SER A 159 -3.24 -17.13 1.51
N SER A 160 -3.24 -16.63 2.76
CA SER A 160 -3.87 -17.27 3.91
C SER A 160 -4.51 -16.24 4.83
N ARG A 161 -5.56 -16.61 5.57
CA ARG A 161 -6.20 -15.72 6.55
C ARG A 161 -5.18 -15.19 7.57
N SER A 162 -5.38 -13.97 8.03
CA SER A 162 -4.51 -13.31 9.00
C SER A 162 -5.30 -12.55 10.06
N ASP A 163 -4.63 -12.09 11.11
CA ASP A 163 -5.26 -11.23 12.11
C ASP A 163 -5.69 -9.87 11.52
N LEU A 164 -5.14 -9.43 10.38
CA LEU A 164 -5.63 -8.22 9.71
C LEU A 164 -6.96 -8.49 9.00
N SER A 165 -7.10 -9.63 8.30
CA SER A 165 -8.34 -9.96 7.61
C SER A 165 -8.51 -11.47 7.41
N GLN A 166 -9.74 -11.92 7.67
CA GLN A 166 -10.17 -13.28 7.38
C GLN A 166 -10.63 -13.48 5.93
N ARG A 167 -10.80 -12.39 5.16
CA ARG A 167 -11.19 -12.44 3.75
C ARG A 167 -9.95 -12.61 2.87
N ILE A 168 -10.01 -13.59 1.99
CA ILE A 168 -9.04 -13.81 0.91
C ILE A 168 -9.71 -13.39 -0.39
N ILE A 169 -9.14 -12.39 -1.06
CA ILE A 169 -9.62 -11.93 -2.37
C ILE A 169 -8.94 -12.78 -3.43
N ARG A 170 -9.73 -13.36 -4.33
CA ARG A 170 -9.20 -14.17 -5.43
C ARG A 170 -8.80 -13.28 -6.61
N TYR A 171 -7.89 -13.76 -7.43
CA TYR A 171 -7.46 -13.06 -8.64
C TYR A 171 -8.64 -12.66 -9.53
N ASP A 172 -9.57 -13.59 -9.80
CA ASP A 172 -10.72 -13.33 -10.69
C ASP A 172 -11.69 -12.30 -10.11
N GLU A 173 -11.88 -12.30 -8.78
CA GLU A 173 -12.69 -11.30 -8.08
C GLU A 173 -12.06 -9.91 -8.21
N LEU A 174 -10.75 -9.81 -7.97
CA LEU A 174 -10.03 -8.55 -8.11
C LEU A 174 -9.97 -8.07 -9.58
N HIS A 175 -9.81 -9.00 -10.52
CA HIS A 175 -9.87 -8.71 -11.94
C HIS A 175 -11.24 -8.11 -12.31
N GLN A 176 -12.33 -8.75 -11.88
CA GLN A 176 -13.68 -8.23 -12.12
C GLN A 176 -13.87 -6.85 -11.49
N MET A 177 -13.41 -6.63 -10.26
CA MET A 177 -13.47 -5.32 -9.60
C MET A 177 -12.74 -4.22 -10.38
N ILE A 178 -11.60 -4.56 -11.01
CA ILE A 178 -10.85 -3.63 -11.86
C ILE A 178 -11.59 -3.41 -13.18
N SER A 179 -12.09 -4.47 -13.82
CA SER A 179 -12.86 -4.38 -15.06
C SER A 179 -14.15 -3.57 -14.92
N ASP A 180 -14.82 -3.65 -13.77
CA ASP A 180 -16.05 -2.87 -13.52
C ASP A 180 -15.78 -1.38 -13.27
N TYR A 181 -14.53 -1.02 -12.95
CA TYR A 181 -14.13 0.35 -12.63
C TYR A 181 -13.68 1.16 -13.86
N ILE A 182 -13.16 0.49 -14.90
CA ILE A 182 -12.58 1.10 -16.10
C ILE A 182 -13.57 1.01 -17.26
#